data_AF-A0A0B1TLU9-F1
#
_entry.id   AF-A0A0B1TLU9-F1
#
_cell.length_a   1.000
_cell.length_b   1.000
_cell.length_c   1.000
_cell.angle_alpha   90.00
_cell.angle_beta   90.00
_cell.angle_gamma   90.00
#
_symmetry.space_group_name_H-M   'P 1'
#
loop_
_entity.id
_entity.type
_entity.pdbx_description
1 polymer ?
#
loop_
_entity_poly.entity_id
_entity_poly.type
_entity_poly.pdbx_seq_one_letter_code
_entity_poly.pdbx_strand_id
1 'polypeptide(L)'
;MWGFAVIAFALIVSSFSEGEILLLLFLWNDVTIFITEIKCPTVTKSLMTPKLREQILEFHNHKRAKLASGLENNKNGKLPGAKNMYKLVGSDCFLEEFGDMLYS
;
A
#
# COMPACT_ATOMS: atom_id res chain seq x y z
N MET A 1 -42.47 13.31 8.65
CA MET A 1 -42.47 12.19 7.69
C MET A 1 -41.38 11.13 7.95
N TRP A 2 -40.78 11.06 9.15
CA TRP A 2 -39.83 9.98 9.52
C TRP A 2 -40.48 8.85 10.33
N GLY A 3 -41.72 9.02 10.80
CA GLY A 3 -42.41 8.02 11.61
C GLY A 3 -42.82 6.76 10.83
N PHE A 4 -43.20 6.90 9.56
CA PHE A 4 -43.59 5.77 8.73
C PHE A 4 -42.40 4.85 8.37
N ALA A 5 -41.19 5.40 8.25
CA ALA A 5 -39.99 4.63 7.92
C ALA A 5 -39.52 3.73 9.08
N VAL A 6 -39.62 4.22 10.33
CA VAL A 6 -39.26 3.45 11.54
C VAL A 6 -40.22 2.27 11.74
N ILE A 7 -41.52 2.50 11.49
CA ILE A 7 -42.54 1.45 11.63
C ILE A 7 -42.37 0.39 10.53
N ALA A 8 -42.08 0.80 9.29
CA ALA A 8 -41.82 -0.15 8.20
C ALA A 8 -40.60 -1.04 8.50
N PHE A 9 -39.54 -0.47 9.08
CA PHE A 9 -38.35 -1.21 9.47
C PHE A 9 -38.62 -2.21 10.60
N ALA A 10 -39.39 -1.80 11.62
CA ALA A 10 -39.78 -2.68 12.73
C ALA A 10 -40.69 -3.84 12.29
N LEU A 11 -41.56 -3.63 11.31
CA LEU A 11 -42.43 -4.68 10.75
C LEU A 11 -41.67 -5.68 9.86
N ILE A 12 -40.60 -5.23 9.19
CA ILE A 12 -39.73 -6.14 8.42
C ILE A 12 -38.92 -7.04 9.35
N VAL A 13 -38.44 -6.51 10.48
CA VAL A 13 -37.65 -7.26 11.46
C VAL A 13 -38.46 -8.33 12.20
N SER A 14 -39.77 -8.12 12.41
CA SER A 14 -40.64 -9.09 13.10
C SER A 14 -41.05 -10.29 12.24
N SER A 15 -40.80 -10.26 10.93
CA SER A 15 -40.99 -11.41 10.03
C SER A 15 -39.79 -12.36 9.94
N PHE A 16 -38.68 -12.06 10.63
CA PHE A 16 -37.46 -12.85 10.59
C PHE A 16 -37.32 -13.70 11.87
N SER A 17 -37.36 -15.02 11.72
CA SER A 17 -37.08 -16.00 12.77
C SER A 17 -35.66 -15.81 13.34
N GLU A 18 -35.46 -16.09 14.63
CA GLU A 18 -34.24 -15.82 15.42
C GLU A 18 -32.91 -16.40 14.87
N GLY A 19 -32.94 -17.11 13.74
CA GLY A 19 -31.76 -17.70 13.08
C GLY A 19 -31.09 -16.84 12.00
N GLU A 20 -31.66 -15.72 11.58
CA GLU A 20 -31.18 -14.94 10.42
C GLU A 20 -30.60 -13.55 10.80
N ILE A 21 -30.73 -13.12 12.07
CA ILE A 21 -30.20 -11.84 12.57
C ILE A 21 -28.66 -11.80 12.50
N LEU A 22 -28.00 -12.95 12.56
CA LEU A 22 -26.54 -13.05 12.45
C LEU A 22 -26.03 -12.71 11.04
N LEU A 23 -26.78 -13.02 9.97
CA LEU A 23 -26.35 -12.76 8.58
C LEU A 23 -26.35 -11.28 8.20
N LEU A 24 -27.21 -10.46 8.83
CA LEU A 24 -27.25 -9.01 8.58
C LEU A 24 -26.14 -8.24 9.29
N LEU A 25 -25.50 -8.81 10.32
CA LEU A 25 -24.32 -8.24 10.97
C LEU A 25 -23.01 -8.59 10.24
N PHE A 26 -23.01 -9.61 9.37
CA PHE A 26 -21.84 -9.96 8.55
C PHE A 26 -21.72 -9.16 7.24
N LEU A 27 -22.80 -8.57 6.72
CA LEU A 27 -22.77 -7.82 5.46
C LEU A 27 -22.29 -6.36 5.56
N TRP A 28 -21.92 -5.87 6.74
CA TRP A 28 -21.26 -4.55 6.90
C TRP A 28 -19.77 -4.64 7.28
N ASN A 29 -19.22 -5.85 7.43
CA ASN A 29 -17.81 -6.04 7.79
C ASN A 29 -16.94 -6.67 6.69
N ASP A 30 -17.51 -7.18 5.60
CA ASP A 30 -16.74 -7.92 4.58
C ASP A 30 -16.30 -7.08 3.34
N VAL A 31 -16.45 -5.75 3.35
CA VAL A 31 -16.03 -4.89 2.21
C VAL A 31 -15.16 -3.70 2.66
N THR A 32 -14.41 -3.86 3.75
CA THR A 32 -13.26 -2.98 4.05
C THR A 32 -11.94 -3.74 4.09
N ILE A 33 -11.90 -4.98 3.58
CA ILE A 33 -10.69 -5.52 2.94
C ILE A 33 -10.74 -5.11 1.46
N PHE A 34 -10.91 -3.81 1.21
CA PHE A 34 -10.22 -3.24 0.07
C PHE A 34 -8.78 -3.28 0.51
N ILE A 35 -7.97 -4.14 -0.12
CA ILE A 35 -6.53 -4.18 0.04
C ILE A 35 -6.10 -2.71 -0.07
N THR A 36 -5.89 -2.05 1.08
CA THR A 36 -5.16 -0.80 1.07
C THR A 36 -3.88 -1.20 0.40
N GLU A 37 -3.60 -0.56 -0.74
CA GLU A 37 -2.38 -0.81 -1.49
C GLU A 37 -1.27 -1.04 -0.49
N ILE A 38 -0.55 -2.17 -0.60
CA ILE A 38 0.49 -2.55 0.36
C ILE A 38 1.52 -1.42 0.36
N LYS A 39 1.27 -0.44 1.22
CA LYS A 39 2.03 0.77 1.42
C LYS A 39 2.31 0.72 2.89
N CYS A 40 3.60 0.59 3.16
CA CYS A 40 4.12 0.25 4.46
C CYS A 40 3.39 1.02 5.55
N PRO A 41 2.96 0.34 6.64
CA PRO A 41 2.30 1.03 7.73
C PRO A 41 3.22 2.17 8.13
N THR A 42 2.74 3.41 8.01
CA THR A 42 3.53 4.58 8.35
C THR A 42 3.81 4.51 9.83
N VAL A 43 4.99 4.03 10.21
CA VAL A 43 5.44 4.01 11.59
C VAL A 43 5.43 5.47 12.04
N THR A 44 4.76 5.75 13.16
CA THR A 44 4.51 7.11 13.67
C THR A 44 5.78 7.89 14.05
N LYS A 45 6.95 7.28 13.89
CA LYS A 45 8.29 7.85 14.07
C LYS A 45 9.21 7.67 12.86
N SER A 46 8.71 7.21 11.72
CA SER A 46 9.54 7.01 10.54
C SER A 46 9.84 8.33 9.85
N LEU A 47 11.12 8.56 9.55
CA LEU A 47 11.55 9.66 8.68
C LEU A 47 11.09 9.44 7.22
N MET A 48 10.64 8.23 6.89
CA MET A 48 10.17 7.86 5.56
C MET A 48 8.73 8.34 5.34
N THR A 49 8.61 9.52 4.73
CA THR A 49 7.34 10.00 4.19
C THR A 49 7.01 9.28 2.86
N PRO A 50 5.72 9.18 2.47
CA PRO A 50 5.34 8.62 1.17
C PRO A 50 6.02 9.31 -0.01
N LYS A 51 6.27 10.62 0.10
CA LYS A 51 6.94 11.38 -0.96
C LYS A 51 8.43 11.03 -1.05
N LEU A 52 9.10 10.89 0.09
CA LEU A 52 10.50 10.48 0.14
C LEU A 52 10.70 9.09 -0.46
N ARG A 53 9.79 8.14 -0.18
CA ARG A 53 9.80 6.80 -0.79
C ARG A 53 9.75 6.86 -2.32
N GLU A 54 8.86 7.69 -2.87
CA GLU A 54 8.74 7.89 -4.32
C GLU A 54 10.02 8.50 -4.91
N GLN A 55 10.58 9.52 -4.26
CA GLN A 55 11.81 10.18 -4.71
C GLN A 55 13.00 9.22 -4.71
N ILE A 56 13.14 8.41 -3.66
CA ILE A 56 14.20 7.38 -3.57
C ILE A 56 14.01 6.35 -4.68
N LEU A 57 12.78 5.87 -4.90
CA LEU A 57 12.49 4.87 -5.92
C LEU A 57 12.78 5.40 -7.34
N GLU A 58 12.36 6.62 -7.64
CA GLU A 58 12.61 7.27 -8.92
C GLU A 58 14.11 7.50 -9.14
N PHE A 59 14.82 8.01 -8.13
CA PHE A 59 16.26 8.23 -8.19
C PHE A 59 17.01 6.93 -8.52
N HIS A 60 16.70 5.84 -7.81
CA HIS A 60 17.35 4.54 -8.05
C HIS A 60 17.00 3.99 -9.44
N ASN A 61 15.74 4.07 -9.85
CA ASN A 61 15.33 3.59 -11.16
C ASN A 61 16.00 4.38 -12.30
N HIS A 62 16.13 5.70 -12.17
CA HIS A 62 16.84 6.53 -13.15
C HIS A 62 18.31 6.15 -13.27
N LYS A 63 18.99 5.97 -12.13
CA LYS A 63 20.39 5.52 -12.11
C LYS A 63 20.55 4.12 -12.68
N ARG A 64 19.67 3.18 -12.32
CA ARG A 64 19.65 1.81 -12.87
C ARG A 64 19.42 1.81 -14.38
N ALA A 65 18.56 2.67 -14.90
CA ALA A 65 18.34 2.81 -16.35
C ALA A 65 19.59 3.32 -17.07
N LYS A 66 20.25 4.35 -16.53
CA LYS A 66 21.52 4.86 -17.09
C LYS A 66 22.62 3.81 -17.07
N LEU A 67 22.75 3.09 -15.96
CA LEU A 67 23.68 1.95 -15.82
C LEU A 67 23.37 0.84 -16.83
N ALA A 68 22.11 0.45 -16.99
CA ALA A 68 21.69 -0.57 -17.95
C ALA A 68 22.07 -0.19 -19.38
N SER A 69 21.91 1.09 -19.74
CA SER A 69 22.26 1.62 -21.06
C SER A 69 23.76 1.82 -21.29
N GLY A 70 24.61 1.62 -20.26
CA GLY A 70 26.06 1.87 -20.36
C GLY A 70 26.42 3.35 -20.50
N LEU A 71 25.53 4.25 -20.08
CA LEU A 71 25.73 5.70 -20.13
C LEU A 71 26.30 6.27 -18.83
N GLU A 72 26.41 5.47 -17.76
CA GLU A 72 26.95 5.93 -16.49
C GLU A 72 28.49 5.98 -16.54
N ASN A 73 29.05 7.09 -16.07
CA ASN A 73 30.50 7.28 -16.01
C ASN A 73 31.08 6.59 -14.77
N ASN A 74 32.21 5.91 -14.94
CA ASN A 74 33.09 5.43 -13.88
C ASN A 74 34.34 6.32 -13.81
N LYS A 75 35.14 6.17 -12.75
CA LYS A 75 36.45 6.84 -12.60
C LYS A 75 37.38 6.57 -13.79
N ASN A 76 37.23 5.43 -14.47
CA ASN A 76 38.09 5.00 -15.57
C ASN A 76 37.32 4.84 -16.91
N GLY A 77 36.31 5.67 -17.18
CA GLY A 77 35.57 5.64 -18.45
C GLY A 77 34.07 5.45 -18.26
N LYS A 78 33.41 4.65 -19.10
CA LYS A 78 31.98 4.32 -18.95
C LYS A 78 31.81 2.91 -18.38
N LEU A 79 30.79 2.70 -17.55
CA LEU A 79 30.41 1.38 -17.09
C LEU A 79 29.81 0.58 -18.27
N PRO A 80 30.12 -0.72 -18.38
CA PRO A 80 29.46 -1.57 -19.36
C PRO A 80 27.96 -1.65 -19.05
N GLY A 81 27.13 -1.65 -20.10
CA GLY A 81 25.69 -1.82 -19.96
C GLY A 81 25.36 -3.14 -19.26
N ALA A 82 24.47 -3.08 -18.27
CA ALA A 82 24.03 -4.26 -17.54
C ALA A 82 22.87 -4.95 -18.27
N LYS A 83 23.01 -6.24 -18.57
CA LYS A 83 21.89 -7.10 -18.98
C LYS A 83 21.07 -7.49 -17.74
N ASN A 84 19.75 -7.55 -17.84
CA ASN A 84 18.81 -7.91 -16.75
C ASN A 84 18.70 -6.90 -15.60
N MET A 85 18.77 -5.60 -15.89
CA MET A 85 18.54 -4.55 -14.89
C MET A 85 17.04 -4.25 -14.75
N TYR A 86 16.37 -4.85 -13.77
CA TYR A 86 14.94 -4.67 -13.54
C TYR A 86 14.60 -3.36 -12.81
N LYS A 87 13.43 -2.81 -13.14
CA LYS A 87 12.84 -1.67 -12.45
C LYS A 87 12.36 -2.09 -11.06
N LEU A 88 12.64 -1.27 -10.06
CA LEU A 88 12.09 -1.41 -8.72
C LEU A 88 10.64 -0.94 -8.70
N VAL A 89 9.74 -1.75 -8.14
CA VAL A 89 8.30 -1.48 -8.06
C VAL A 89 7.92 -1.51 -6.58
N GLY A 90 7.83 -0.32 -5.97
CA GLY A 90 7.51 -0.17 -4.55
C GLY A 90 8.74 -0.13 -3.62
N SER A 91 8.50 0.32 -2.39
CA SER A 91 9.44 0.21 -1.27
C SER A 91 9.09 -1.05 -0.49
N ASP A 92 10.04 -1.97 -0.31
CA ASP A 92 9.84 -3.15 0.54
C ASP A 92 9.84 -2.71 2.01
N CYS A 93 8.71 -2.90 2.68
CA CYS A 93 8.48 -2.41 4.04
C CYS A 93 9.46 -2.98 5.07
N PHE A 94 9.87 -4.23 4.88
CA PHE A 94 10.89 -4.87 5.68
C PHE A 94 12.23 -4.14 5.55
N LEU A 95 12.70 -3.90 4.32
CA LEU A 95 13.97 -3.22 4.08
C LEU A 95 13.97 -1.79 4.63
N GLU A 96 12.83 -1.12 4.55
CA GLU A 96 12.64 0.22 5.12
C GLU A 96 12.72 0.23 6.64
N GLU A 97 12.09 -0.75 7.31
CA GLU A 97 12.15 -0.93 8.76
C GLU A 97 13.59 -1.18 9.24
N PHE A 98 14.36 -2.01 8.52
CA PHE A 98 15.80 -2.18 8.79
C PHE A 98 16.58 -0.89 8.61
N GLY A 99 16.26 -0.10 7.59
CA GLY A 99 16.88 1.21 7.36
C GLY A 99 16.62 2.16 8.53
N ASP A 100 15.37 2.28 8.98
CA ASP A 100 15.00 3.15 10.10
C ASP A 100 15.67 2.71 11.42
N MET A 101 15.86 1.40 11.64
CA MET A 101 16.54 0.88 12.84
C MET A 101 18.03 1.26 12.92
N LEU A 102 18.72 1.41 11.78
CA LEU A 102 20.14 1.78 11.75
C LEU A 102 20.40 3.27 11.99
N TYR A 103 19.36 4.10 11.87
CA TYR A 103 19.45 5.56 11.97
C TYR A 103 18.64 6.15 13.14
N SER A 104 18.06 5.30 14.01
CA SER A 104 17.37 5.69 15.26
C SER A 104 18.29 5.63 16.48
#